data_AF-A0A8W8IJG7-F1
#
_entry.id   AF-A0A8W8IJG7-F1
#
_cell.length_a   1.000
_cell.length_b   1.000
_cell.length_c   1.000
_cell.angle_alpha   90.00
_cell.angle_beta   90.00
_cell.angle_gamma   90.00
#
_symmetry.space_group_name_H-M   'P 1'
#
loop_
_entity.id
_entity.type
_entity.pdbx_description
1 polymer ?
#
loop_
_entity_poly.entity_id
_entity_poly.type
_entity_poly.pdbx_seq_one_letter_code
_entity_poly.pdbx_strand_id
1 'polypeptide(L)' 'QLKVLVMPEGSRYVPVKDVFNGGIILLRNNKPGEQEEIIEPVAAGGPKIEEEDEPEPPEPFEWTED' A
#
# COMPACT_ATOMS: atom_id res chain seq x y z
N GLN A 1 3.25 19.15 -1.05
CA GLN A 1 2.84 18.02 -0.19
C GLN A 1 4.03 17.32 0.50
N LEU A 2 5.25 17.30 -0.07
CA LEU A 2 6.41 16.57 0.50
C LEU A 2 7.14 17.23 1.69
N LYS A 3 6.74 18.44 2.12
CA LYS A 3 7.37 19.17 3.24
C LYS A 3 7.17 18.52 4.62
N VAL A 4 6.43 17.42 4.71
CA VAL A 4 6.02 16.78 5.98
C VAL A 4 6.70 15.41 6.16
N LEU A 5 7.51 14.97 5.18
CA LEU A 5 8.22 13.69 5.28
C LEU A 5 9.51 13.89 6.09
N VAL A 6 9.59 13.22 7.24
CA VAL A 6 10.77 13.23 8.12
C VAL A 6 11.25 11.79 8.26
N MET A 7 12.53 11.56 7.96
CA MET A 7 13.15 10.24 8.17
C MET A 7 13.51 10.07 9.65
N PRO A 8 13.19 8.92 10.27
CA PRO A 8 13.60 8.64 11.64
C PRO A 8 15.12 8.65 11.81
N GLU A 9 15.62 9.26 12.88
CA GLU A 9 17.04 9.19 13.23
C GLU A 9 17.45 7.73 13.51
N GLY A 10 18.61 7.33 12.97
CA GLY A 10 19.10 5.96 13.13
C GLY A 10 18.42 4.89 12.25
N SER A 11 17.60 5.30 11.29
CA SER A 11 17.04 4.38 10.28
C SER A 11 18.15 3.59 9.56
N ARG A 12 17.92 2.28 9.35
CA ARG A 12 18.83 1.42 8.55
C ARG A 12 18.98 1.96 7.13
N TYR A 13 17.90 2.50 6.57
CA TYR A 13 17.83 3.03 5.22
C TYR A 13 17.83 4.55 5.25
N VAL A 14 18.86 5.15 4.66
CA VAL A 14 19.05 6.61 4.61
C VAL A 14 19.00 7.07 3.16
N PRO A 15 18.25 8.15 2.84
CA PRO A 15 18.14 8.62 1.47
C PRO A 15 19.47 9.18 0.98
N VAL A 16 19.82 8.86 -0.27
CA VAL A 16 21.04 9.35 -0.93
C VAL A 16 20.87 10.79 -1.43
N LYS A 17 19.61 11.21 -1.62
CA LYS A 17 19.20 12.56 -2.04
C LYS A 17 18.10 13.07 -1.15
N ASP A 18 17.90 14.38 -1.11
CA ASP A 18 16.81 14.98 -0.36
C ASP A 18 15.45 14.43 -0.76
N VAL A 19 14.72 13.96 0.25
CA VAL A 19 13.35 13.40 0.18
C VAL A 19 12.30 14.42 -0.29
N PHE A 20 12.66 15.70 -0.35
CA PHE A 20 11.78 16.76 -0.85
C PHE A 20 11.58 16.73 -2.36
N ASN A 21 12.46 16.04 -3.09
CA ASN A 21 12.30 15.77 -4.51
C ASN A 21 11.39 14.55 -4.66
N GLY A 22 10.16 14.78 -5.14
CA GLY A 22 9.19 13.71 -5.37
C GLY A 22 9.66 12.70 -6.42
N GLY A 23 8.96 11.57 -6.48
CA GLY A 23 9.29 10.46 -7.38
C GLY A 23 9.98 9.31 -6.66
N ILE A 24 10.81 8.57 -7.39
CA ILE A 24 11.53 7.40 -6.84
C ILE A 24 12.79 7.90 -6.13
N ILE A 25 12.92 7.55 -4.84
CA ILE A 25 14.05 7.95 -4.00
C ILE A 25 14.96 6.73 -3.78
N LEU A 26 16.26 6.91 -3.99
CA LEU A 26 17.25 5.89 -3.69
C LEU A 26 17.62 5.95 -2.20
N LEU A 27 17.54 4.79 -1.55
CA LEU A 27 17.92 4.60 -0.14
C LEU A 27 19.20 3.76 -0.06
N ARG A 28 20.10 4.12 0.86
CA ARG A 28 21.30 3.36 1.17
C ARG A 28 21.09 2.57 2.45
N ASN A 29 21.43 1.28 2.42
CA ASN A 29 21.48 0.43 3.61
C ASN A 29 22.80 0.68 4.37
N ASN A 30 22.70 1.18 5.61
CA ASN A 30 23.84 1.44 6.49
C ASN A 30 24.19 0.25 7.40
N LYS A 31 23.39 -0.82 7.40
CA LYS A 31 23.60 -2.03 8.22
C LYS A 31 23.57 -3.29 7.36
N PRO A 32 24.47 -3.43 6.37
CA PRO A 32 24.45 -4.57 5.44
C PRO A 32 24.81 -5.91 6.08
N GLY A 33 25.44 -5.92 7.25
CA GLY A 33 25.84 -7.13 7.97
C GLY A 33 24.79 -7.67 8.95
N GLU A 34 23.71 -6.92 9.18
CA GLU A 34 22.61 -7.38 10.02
C GLU A 34 21.53 -8.02 9.14
N GLN A 35 21.04 -9.19 9.54
CA GLN A 35 19.93 -9.84 8.84
C GLN A 35 18.70 -8.93 8.81
N GLU A 36 18.01 -8.89 7.67
CA GLU A 36 16.80 -8.09 7.49
C GLU A 36 15.59 -8.89 7.96
N GLU A 37 14.79 -8.29 8.83
CA GLU A 37 13.49 -8.81 9.23
C GLU A 37 12.43 -8.21 8.31
N ILE A 38 12.21 -8.87 7.17
CA ILE A 38 11.15 -8.51 6.24
C ILE A 38 9.86 -9.14 6.77
N ILE A 39 8.95 -8.32 7.28
CA ILE A 39 7.62 -8.80 7.65
C ILE A 39 6.85 -9.24 6.40
N GLU A 40 6.07 -10.30 6.53
CA GLU A 40 5.17 -10.69 5.44
C GLU A 40 4.14 -9.59 5.19
N PRO A 41 3.85 -9.26 3.92
CA PRO A 41 2.85 -8.27 3.60
C PRO A 41 1.49 -8.76 4.12
N VAL A 42 0.95 -8.04 5.11
CA VAL A 42 -0.41 -8.30 5.57
C VAL A 42 -1.34 -7.85 4.45
N ALA A 43 -2.20 -8.75 3.98
CA ALA A 43 -3.23 -8.38 3.01
C ALA A 43 -4.08 -7.24 3.60
N ALA A 44 -4.08 -6.08 2.94
CA ALA A 44 -5.01 -5.01 3.28
C ALA A 44 -6.42 -5.50 2.92
N GLY A 45 -7.31 -5.62 3.92
CA GLY A 45 -8.67 -6.12 3.69
C GLY A 45 -9.28 -6.92 4.84
N GLY A 46 -8.54 -7.19 5.92
CA GLY A 46 -9.04 -8.04 7.01
C GLY A 46 -9.10 -9.52 6.61
N PRO A 47 -9.63 -10.41 7.46
CA PRO A 47 -9.83 -11.80 7.08
C PRO A 47 -10.64 -11.85 5.78
N LYS A 48 -10.21 -12.67 4.81
CA LYS A 48 -10.98 -12.95 3.59
C LYS A 48 -12.37 -13.39 4.05
N ILE A 49 -13.33 -12.48 3.94
CA ILE A 49 -14.74 -12.85 3.95
C ILE A 49 -14.83 -13.82 2.77
N GLU A 50 -15.28 -15.05 3.02
CA GLU A 50 -15.59 -15.99 1.94
C GLU A 50 -16.36 -15.20 0.88
N GLU A 51 -15.92 -15.26 -0.38
CA GLU A 51 -16.54 -14.52 -1.47
C GLU A 51 -18.03 -14.92 -1.49
N GLU A 52 -18.89 -14.13 -0.85
CA GLU A 52 -20.33 -14.25 -1.04
C GLU A 52 -20.54 -13.93 -2.51
N ASP A 53 -21.02 -14.92 -3.27
CA ASP A 53 -21.32 -14.78 -4.69
C ASP A 53 -22.11 -13.49 -4.91
N GLU A 54 -21.61 -12.62 -5.80
CA GLU A 54 -22.28 -11.36 -6.14
C GLU A 54 -23.72 -11.68 -6.60
N PRO A 55 -24.75 -11.02 -6.05
CA PRO A 55 -26.12 -11.31 -6.43
C PRO A 55 -26.33 -11.04 -7.93
N GLU A 56 -27.12 -11.89 -8.59
CA GLU A 56 -27.42 -11.69 -10.01
C GLU A 56 -28.04 -10.31 -10.25
N PRO A 57 -27.67 -9.62 -11.34
CA PRO A 57 -28.26 -8.32 -11.69
C PRO A 57 -29.79 -8.42 -11.71
N PRO A 58 -30.51 -7.38 -11.22
CA PRO A 58 -31.97 -7.38 -11.26
C PRO A 58 -32.47 -7.50 -12.71
N GLU A 59 -33.59 -8.17 -12.89
CA GLU A 59 -34.22 -8.27 -14.20
C GLU A 59 -34.51 -6.88 -14.78
N PRO A 60 -34.34 -6.68 -16.10
CA PRO A 60 -34.74 -5.44 -16.76
C PRO A 60 -36.18 -5.11 -16.41
N PHE A 61 -36.43 -3.85 -16.04
CA PHE A 61 -37.78 -3.40 -15.77
C PHE A 61 -38.61 -3.48 -17.07
N GLU A 62 -39.75 -4.16 -17.03
CA GLU A 62 -40.72 -4.11 -18.10
C GLU A 62 -41.72 -2.99 -17.81
N TRP A 63 -41.92 -2.09 -18.78
CA TRP A 63 -43.06 -1.18 -18.74
C TRP A 63 -44.33 -2.01 -19.02
N THR A 64 -45.19 -2.19 -18.01
CA THR A 64 -46.56 -2.64 -18.27
C THR A 64 -47.30 -1.50 -18.95
N GLU A 65 -47.65 -1.66 -20.22
CA GLU A 65 -48.68 -0.83 -20.83
C GLU A 65 -50.04 -1.28 -20.25
N ASP A 66 -50.55 -0.44 -19.34
CA ASP A 66 -51.76 -0.56 -18.46
C ASP A 66 -51.55 -1.25 -17.08
#